data_AF-A0A6V8KTP9-F1
#
_entry.id   AF-A0A6V8KTP9-F1
#
_cell.length_a   1.000
_cell.length_b   1.000
_cell.length_c   1.000
_cell.angle_alpha   90.00
_cell.angle_beta   90.00
_cell.angle_gamma   90.00
#
_symmetry.space_group_name_H-M   'P 1'
#
loop_
_entity.id
_entity.type
_entity.pdbx_description
1 polymer ?
#
loop_
_entity_poly.entity_id
_entity_poly.type
_entity_poly.pdbx_seq_one_letter_code
_entity_poly.pdbx_strand_id
1 'polypeptide(L)'
;MTSTTSIPSQPVPAGTLDDYRKLAHDCVKQLQEKYHWRANWHRRIFRTSGILIILVSSGLPLLAAFSYPRKDLVVAIAGVVIAAITALRTFYRWDEVWAVLRRTHFDLTHAHNLWQVDFRRAESEPDPAERERLAYEATRALIERADKIRGDESERYFGSLSFPPQAV
;
A
#
# COMPACT_ATOMS: atom_id res chain seq x y z
N MET A 1 -29.02 -41.69 -18.58
CA MET A 1 -29.75 -40.44 -18.28
C MET A 1 -29.18 -39.87 -16.99
N THR A 2 -28.22 -38.96 -17.09
CA THR A 2 -27.59 -38.30 -15.94
C THR A 2 -28.39 -37.04 -15.61
N SER A 3 -29.09 -37.07 -14.48
CA SER A 3 -29.85 -35.92 -13.97
C SER A 3 -28.89 -34.80 -13.57
N THR A 4 -28.87 -33.73 -14.36
CA THR A 4 -28.17 -32.48 -14.02
C THR A 4 -28.88 -31.86 -12.82
N THR A 5 -28.24 -31.92 -11.65
CA THR A 5 -28.69 -31.21 -10.46
C THR A 5 -28.45 -29.71 -10.68
N SER A 6 -29.53 -28.97 -10.97
CA SER A 6 -29.53 -27.52 -11.03
C SER A 6 -29.29 -26.98 -9.61
N ILE A 7 -28.12 -26.38 -9.37
CA ILE A 7 -27.84 -25.67 -8.12
C ILE A 7 -28.82 -24.49 -8.03
N PRO A 8 -29.61 -24.37 -6.96
CA PRO A 8 -30.50 -23.23 -6.78
C PRO A 8 -29.67 -21.97 -6.66
N SER A 9 -29.86 -21.04 -7.60
CA SER A 9 -29.33 -19.68 -7.54
C SER A 9 -29.84 -19.03 -6.26
N GLN A 10 -28.91 -18.77 -5.32
CA GLN A 10 -29.21 -17.98 -4.14
C GLN A 10 -29.81 -16.64 -4.60
N PRO A 11 -30.91 -16.16 -3.98
CA PRO A 11 -31.48 -14.87 -4.34
C PRO A 11 -30.42 -13.80 -4.09
N VAL A 12 -30.03 -13.09 -5.15
CA VAL A 12 -29.20 -11.90 -5.06
C VAL A 12 -29.93 -10.92 -4.12
N PRO A 13 -29.27 -10.39 -3.08
CA PRO A 13 -29.92 -9.42 -2.20
C PRO A 13 -30.37 -8.22 -3.04
N ALA A 14 -31.67 -7.89 -2.98
CA ALA A 14 -32.28 -6.81 -3.76
C ALA A 14 -31.53 -5.49 -3.48
N GLY A 15 -30.64 -5.12 -4.40
CA GLY A 15 -29.76 -3.96 -4.29
C GLY A 15 -29.86 -3.16 -5.57
N THR A 16 -29.99 -1.84 -5.44
CA THR A 16 -29.98 -0.98 -6.63
C THR A 16 -28.56 -0.92 -7.21
N LEU A 17 -28.43 -0.66 -8.52
CA LEU A 17 -27.10 -0.44 -9.14
C LEU A 17 -26.30 0.65 -8.41
N ASP A 18 -26.99 1.63 -7.86
CA ASP A 18 -26.39 2.69 -7.06
C ASP A 18 -25.83 2.18 -5.73
N ASP A 19 -26.46 1.19 -5.09
CA ASP A 19 -25.95 0.55 -3.88
C ASP A 19 -24.64 -0.20 -4.15
N TYR A 20 -24.57 -0.94 -5.26
CA TYR A 20 -23.33 -1.63 -5.67
C TYR A 20 -22.22 -0.64 -6.02
N ARG A 21 -22.55 0.46 -6.71
CA ARG A 21 -21.62 1.54 -7.04
C ARG A 21 -21.08 2.22 -5.79
N LYS A 22 -21.93 2.42 -4.78
CA LYS A 22 -21.56 3.01 -3.48
C LYS A 22 -20.67 2.07 -2.68
N LEU A 23 -21.02 0.79 -2.59
CA LEU A 23 -20.18 -0.24 -1.94
C LEU A 23 -18.79 -0.33 -2.56
N ALA A 24 -18.70 -0.35 -3.89
CA ALA A 24 -17.42 -0.37 -4.60
C ALA A 24 -16.60 0.90 -4.34
N HIS A 25 -17.23 2.07 -4.35
CA HIS A 25 -16.56 3.34 -4.03
C HIS A 25 -16.06 3.38 -2.59
N ASP A 26 -16.89 3.01 -1.62
CA ASP A 26 -16.52 3.07 -0.20
C ASP A 26 -15.37 2.10 0.12
N CYS A 27 -15.38 0.91 -0.48
CA CYS A 27 -14.30 -0.07 -0.35
C CYS A 27 -12.96 0.45 -0.93
N VAL A 28 -12.99 1.01 -2.14
CA VAL A 28 -11.77 1.46 -2.83
C VAL A 28 -11.25 2.79 -2.27
N LYS A 29 -12.13 3.74 -1.94
CA LYS A 29 -11.76 5.09 -1.51
C LYS A 29 -11.17 5.08 -0.10
N GLN A 30 -11.74 4.32 0.83
CA GLN A 30 -11.16 4.16 2.18
C GLN A 30 -9.77 3.51 2.14
N LEU A 31 -9.53 2.58 1.22
CA LEU A 31 -8.19 2.04 1.00
C LEU A 31 -7.28 3.12 0.41
N GLN A 32 -7.65 3.72 -0.73
CA GLN A 32 -6.78 4.66 -1.44
C GLN A 32 -6.35 5.85 -0.57
N GLU A 33 -7.24 6.48 0.21
CA GLU A 33 -6.90 7.62 1.07
C GLU A 33 -5.86 7.26 2.14
N LYS A 34 -5.98 6.07 2.74
CA LYS A 34 -4.99 5.57 3.72
C LYS A 34 -3.62 5.29 3.07
N TYR A 35 -3.60 4.79 1.84
CA TYR A 35 -2.34 4.55 1.12
C TYR A 35 -1.66 5.84 0.64
N HIS A 36 -2.42 6.82 0.16
CA HIS A 36 -1.84 8.08 -0.34
C HIS A 36 -1.10 8.86 0.74
N TRP A 37 -1.67 8.95 1.95
CA TRP A 37 -1.03 9.62 3.08
C TRP A 37 0.25 8.91 3.51
N ARG A 38 0.19 7.59 3.66
CA ARG A 38 1.33 6.78 4.13
C ARG A 38 2.44 6.72 3.08
N ALA A 39 2.12 6.58 1.80
CA ALA A 39 3.11 6.55 0.71
C ALA A 39 3.90 7.87 0.57
N ASN A 40 3.26 9.03 0.78
CA ASN A 40 3.94 10.32 0.73
C ASN A 40 4.84 10.57 1.95
N TRP A 41 4.46 10.04 3.13
CA TRP A 41 5.25 10.17 4.35
C TRP A 41 6.59 9.44 4.24
N HIS A 42 6.59 8.21 3.70
CA HIS A 42 7.81 7.44 3.47
C HIS A 42 8.76 8.10 2.45
N ARG A 43 8.24 8.68 1.36
CA ARG A 43 9.07 9.39 0.37
C ARG A 43 9.71 10.66 0.93
N ARG A 44 9.01 11.38 1.82
CA ARG A 44 9.54 12.55 2.51
C ARG A 44 10.67 12.14 3.45
N ILE A 45 10.48 11.10 4.27
CA ILE A 45 11.49 10.65 5.24
C ILE A 45 12.79 10.20 4.55
N PHE A 46 12.69 9.43 3.45
CA PHE A 46 13.85 9.01 2.67
C PHE A 46 14.64 10.19 2.09
N ARG A 47 13.92 11.17 1.52
CA ARG A 47 14.57 12.34 0.92
C ARG A 47 15.19 13.23 1.99
N THR A 48 14.54 13.39 3.14
CA THR A 48 15.09 14.16 4.26
C THR A 48 16.29 13.46 4.90
N SER A 49 16.30 12.14 5.03
CA SER A 49 17.43 11.42 5.65
C SER A 49 18.69 11.47 4.78
N GLY A 50 18.55 11.33 3.46
CA GLY A 50 19.69 11.47 2.53
C GLY A 50 20.26 12.88 2.51
N ILE A 51 19.39 13.90 2.46
CA ILE A 51 19.82 15.31 2.53
C ILE A 51 20.49 15.60 3.87
N LEU A 52 19.98 15.06 4.98
CA LEU A 52 20.57 15.28 6.31
C LEU A 52 21.98 14.66 6.40
N ILE A 53 22.19 13.45 5.87
CA ILE A 53 23.53 12.84 5.82
C ILE A 53 24.48 13.72 5.00
N ILE A 54 24.06 14.17 3.81
CA ILE A 54 24.90 15.00 2.95
C ILE A 54 25.24 16.33 3.65
N LEU A 55 24.26 16.98 4.29
CA LEU A 55 24.48 18.22 5.04
C LEU A 55 25.43 18.01 6.23
N VAL A 56 25.25 16.94 7.01
CA VAL A 56 26.11 16.65 8.16
C VAL A 56 27.52 16.28 7.69
N SER A 57 27.66 15.42 6.68
CA SER A 57 28.96 15.02 6.13
C SER A 57 29.69 16.17 5.44
N SER A 58 28.98 17.04 4.72
CA SER A 58 29.55 18.25 4.11
C SER A 58 29.88 19.33 5.16
N GLY A 59 29.16 19.34 6.28
CA GLY A 59 29.42 20.21 7.42
C GLY A 59 30.62 19.79 8.26
N LEU A 60 31.02 18.51 8.23
CA LEU A 60 32.16 18.00 9.01
C LEU A 60 33.49 18.72 8.69
N PRO A 61 33.89 18.94 7.42
CA PRO A 61 35.07 19.74 7.09
C PRO A 61 35.01 21.17 7.66
N LEU A 62 33.84 21.82 7.59
CA LEU A 62 33.63 23.15 8.14
C LEU A 62 33.73 23.16 9.68
N LEU A 63 33.13 22.16 10.34
CA LEU A 63 33.23 21.96 11.79
C LEU A 63 34.66 21.63 12.23
N ALA A 64 35.44 20.96 11.38
CA ALA A 64 36.84 20.62 11.64
C ALA A 64 37.78 21.82 11.48
N ALA A 65 37.51 22.71 10.53
CA ALA A 65 38.34 23.88 10.21
C ALA A 65 38.24 25.02 11.25
N PHE A 66 37.07 25.24 11.84
CA PHE A 66 36.89 26.26 12.88
C PHE A 66 37.29 25.74 14.27
N SER A 67 38.01 26.56 15.04
CA SER A 67 38.35 26.29 16.44
C SER A 67 37.41 27.08 17.36
N TYR A 68 36.49 26.40 18.03
CA TYR A 68 35.51 26.99 18.95
C TYR A 68 35.37 26.16 20.22
N PRO A 69 35.01 26.77 21.36
CA PRO A 69 34.75 26.04 22.60
C PRO A 69 33.59 25.06 22.39
N ARG A 70 33.77 23.79 22.78
CA ARG A 70 32.84 22.64 22.61
C ARG A 70 32.80 21.96 21.24
N LYS A 71 33.86 22.09 20.42
CA LYS A 71 34.01 21.34 19.15
C LYS A 71 33.75 19.83 19.29
N ASP A 72 34.33 19.19 20.30
CA ASP A 72 34.18 17.74 20.51
C ASP A 72 32.72 17.33 20.74
N LEU A 73 31.92 18.17 21.41
CA LEU A 73 30.50 17.91 21.63
C LEU A 73 29.72 17.93 20.29
N VAL A 74 30.00 18.91 19.43
CA VAL A 74 29.31 19.03 18.14
C VAL A 74 29.68 17.89 17.20
N VAL A 75 30.96 17.49 17.19
CA VAL A 75 31.43 16.33 16.41
C VAL A 75 30.82 15.02 16.94
N ALA A 76 30.74 14.84 18.25
CA ALA A 76 30.08 13.69 18.86
C ALA A 76 28.58 13.63 18.49
N ILE A 77 27.87 14.76 18.57
CA ILE A 77 26.46 14.85 18.15
C ILE A 77 26.32 14.51 16.66
N ALA A 78 27.17 15.03 15.79
CA ALA A 78 27.17 14.72 14.37
C ALA A 78 27.38 13.22 14.11
N GLY A 79 28.33 12.59 14.80
CA GLY A 79 28.57 11.15 14.73
C GLY A 79 27.38 10.32 15.18
N VAL A 80 26.75 10.68 16.32
CA VAL A 80 25.54 10.02 16.82
C VAL A 80 24.37 10.17 15.85
N VAL A 81 24.19 11.36 15.26
CA VAL A 81 23.16 11.60 14.25
C VAL A 81 23.40 10.76 13.00
N ILE A 82 24.63 10.69 12.49
CA ILE A 82 24.98 9.83 11.35
C ILE A 82 24.69 8.36 11.69
N ALA A 83 25.14 7.88 12.85
CA ALA A 83 24.93 6.50 13.29
C ALA A 83 23.44 6.17 13.44
N ALA A 84 22.65 7.07 14.06
CA ALA A 84 21.22 6.90 14.23
C ALA A 84 20.49 6.86 12.88
N ILE A 85 20.81 7.75 11.94
CA ILE A 85 20.20 7.75 10.60
C ILE A 85 20.62 6.49 9.83
N THR A 86 21.87 6.07 9.95
CA THR A 86 22.39 4.87 9.28
C THR A 86 21.69 3.63 9.81
N ALA A 87 21.59 3.48 11.13
CA ALA A 87 20.84 2.40 11.77
C ALA A 87 19.36 2.42 11.37
N LEU A 88 18.72 3.59 11.38
CA LEU A 88 17.32 3.74 10.98
C LEU A 88 17.10 3.42 9.49
N ARG A 89 18.06 3.76 8.63
CA ARG A 89 18.04 3.42 7.20
C ARG A 89 18.16 1.92 6.99
N THR A 90 19.06 1.27 7.72
CA THR A 90 19.29 -0.19 7.65
C THR A 90 18.12 -0.98 8.21
N PHE A 91 17.59 -0.59 9.37
CA PHE A 91 16.49 -1.32 10.03
C PHE A 91 15.17 -1.22 9.28
N TYR A 92 14.82 -0.01 8.81
CA TYR A 92 13.47 0.22 8.30
C TYR A 92 13.34 -0.11 6.80
N ARG A 93 14.44 -0.45 6.11
CA ARG A 93 14.50 -0.82 4.67
C ARG A 93 13.48 -0.03 3.84
N TRP A 94 13.52 1.29 3.96
CA TRP A 94 12.49 2.21 3.45
C TRP A 94 12.14 1.99 1.97
N ASP A 95 13.12 1.55 1.17
CA ASP A 95 12.95 1.21 -0.25
C ASP A 95 11.99 0.04 -0.48
N GLU A 96 12.06 -1.00 0.35
CA GLU A 96 11.17 -2.17 0.22
C GLU A 96 9.76 -1.86 0.69
N VAL A 97 9.62 -1.17 1.81
CA VAL A 97 8.30 -0.74 2.33
C VAL A 97 7.59 0.14 1.30
N TRP A 98 8.31 1.06 0.66
CA TRP A 98 7.76 1.90 -0.40
C TRP A 98 7.38 1.10 -1.65
N ALA A 99 8.24 0.16 -2.08
CA ALA A 99 7.97 -0.67 -3.25
C ALA A 99 6.74 -1.57 -3.04
N VAL A 100 6.59 -2.16 -1.85
CA VAL A 100 5.41 -2.96 -1.46
C VAL A 100 4.16 -2.09 -1.50
N LEU A 101 4.15 -0.93 -0.83
CA LEU A 101 3.00 -0.02 -0.84
C LEU A 101 2.59 0.44 -2.25
N ARG A 102 3.58 0.74 -3.10
CA ARG A 102 3.34 1.21 -4.47
C ARG A 102 2.77 0.10 -5.36
N ARG A 103 3.28 -1.13 -5.23
CA ARG A 103 2.72 -2.30 -5.95
C ARG A 103 1.28 -2.55 -5.52
N THR A 104 1.00 -2.57 -4.22
CA THR A 104 -0.36 -2.71 -3.68
C THR A 104 -1.32 -1.63 -4.22
N HIS A 105 -0.86 -0.39 -4.34
CA HIS A 105 -1.66 0.69 -4.94
C HIS A 105 -1.96 0.44 -6.44
N PHE A 106 -0.98 -0.04 -7.21
CA PHE A 106 -1.20 -0.40 -8.62
C PHE A 106 -2.16 -1.59 -8.74
N ASP A 107 -2.00 -2.61 -7.90
CA ASP A 107 -2.86 -3.79 -7.87
C ASP A 107 -4.31 -3.41 -7.55
N LEU A 108 -4.52 -2.51 -6.58
CA LEU A 108 -5.86 -2.02 -6.22
C LEU A 108 -6.49 -1.16 -7.32
N THR A 109 -5.68 -0.31 -7.98
CA THR A 109 -6.12 0.49 -9.13
C THR A 109 -6.52 -0.40 -10.29
N HIS A 110 -5.75 -1.45 -10.56
CA HIS A 110 -6.07 -2.43 -11.59
C HIS A 110 -7.38 -3.18 -11.28
N ALA A 111 -7.55 -3.64 -10.03
CA ALA A 111 -8.79 -4.28 -9.59
C ALA A 111 -10.02 -3.37 -9.76
N HIS A 112 -9.90 -2.09 -9.42
CA HIS A 112 -10.98 -1.12 -9.61
C HIS A 112 -11.31 -0.88 -11.09
N ASN A 113 -10.29 -0.76 -11.95
CA ASN A 113 -10.50 -0.59 -13.39
C ASN A 113 -11.19 -1.81 -14.02
N LEU A 114 -10.82 -3.02 -13.58
CA LEU A 114 -11.46 -4.25 -14.04
C LEU A 114 -12.93 -4.30 -13.62
N TRP A 115 -13.22 -3.95 -12.36
CA TRP A 115 -14.59 -3.77 -11.90
C TRP A 115 -15.37 -2.75 -12.73
N GLN A 116 -14.79 -1.60 -13.08
CA GLN A 116 -15.50 -0.62 -13.93
C GLN A 116 -15.89 -1.20 -15.29
N VAL A 117 -15.03 -2.01 -15.89
CA VAL A 117 -15.33 -2.67 -17.18
C VAL A 117 -16.46 -3.69 -17.01
N ASP A 118 -16.36 -4.55 -15.99
CA ASP A 118 -17.36 -5.58 -15.72
C ASP A 118 -18.72 -4.98 -15.32
N PHE A 119 -18.71 -3.90 -14.54
CA PHE A 119 -19.91 -3.19 -14.10
C PHE A 119 -20.60 -2.45 -15.25
N ARG A 120 -19.84 -1.82 -16.16
CA ARG A 120 -20.42 -1.21 -17.38
C ARG A 120 -21.03 -2.26 -18.31
N ARG A 121 -20.45 -3.45 -18.37
CA ARG A 121 -21.04 -4.58 -19.10
C ARG A 121 -22.38 -4.96 -18.47
N ALA A 122 -22.44 -5.06 -17.14
CA ALA A 122 -23.70 -5.31 -16.42
C ALA A 122 -24.74 -4.22 -16.73
N GLU A 123 -24.39 -2.93 -16.67
CA GLU A 123 -25.29 -1.81 -16.99
C GLU A 123 -25.86 -1.86 -18.41
N SER A 124 -25.13 -2.44 -19.35
CA SER A 124 -25.55 -2.58 -20.74
C SER A 124 -26.52 -3.74 -20.98
N GLU A 125 -26.74 -4.60 -19.97
CA GLU A 125 -27.61 -5.76 -20.08
C GLU A 125 -29.09 -5.36 -20.11
N PRO A 126 -29.87 -5.72 -21.14
CA PRO A 126 -31.28 -5.37 -21.24
C PRO A 126 -32.17 -6.04 -20.18
N ASP A 127 -31.87 -7.28 -19.79
CA ASP A 127 -32.65 -7.99 -18.76
C ASP A 127 -32.34 -7.44 -17.35
N PRO A 128 -33.33 -6.88 -16.62
CA PRO A 128 -33.11 -6.35 -15.29
C PRO A 128 -32.62 -7.39 -14.27
N ALA A 129 -33.05 -8.65 -14.37
CA ALA A 129 -32.63 -9.70 -13.44
C ALA A 129 -31.16 -10.10 -13.68
N GLU A 130 -30.79 -10.26 -14.95
CA GLU A 130 -29.41 -10.55 -15.33
C GLU A 130 -28.47 -9.36 -15.07
N ARG A 131 -28.94 -8.14 -15.28
CA ARG A 131 -28.23 -6.90 -14.94
C ARG A 131 -27.83 -6.86 -13.47
N GLU A 132 -28.79 -7.14 -12.58
CA GLU A 132 -28.52 -7.16 -11.13
C GLU A 132 -27.53 -8.28 -10.76
N ARG A 133 -27.68 -9.47 -11.36
CA ARG A 133 -26.76 -10.58 -11.15
C ARG A 133 -25.33 -10.24 -11.56
N LEU A 134 -25.14 -9.66 -12.75
CA LEU A 134 -23.83 -9.26 -13.26
C LEU A 134 -23.21 -8.13 -12.42
N ALA A 135 -24.02 -7.16 -11.97
CA ALA A 135 -23.55 -6.08 -11.11
C ALA A 135 -23.10 -6.60 -9.72
N TYR A 136 -23.84 -7.55 -9.15
CA TYR A 136 -23.46 -8.24 -7.93
C TYR A 136 -22.17 -9.04 -8.11
N GLU A 137 -22.06 -9.85 -9.16
CA GLU A 137 -20.87 -10.66 -9.46
C GLU A 137 -19.62 -9.80 -9.64
N ALA A 138 -19.72 -8.70 -10.40
CA ALA A 138 -18.62 -7.76 -10.59
C ALA A 138 -18.17 -7.17 -9.24
N THR A 139 -19.12 -6.71 -8.43
CA THR A 139 -18.84 -6.06 -7.14
C THR A 139 -18.27 -7.05 -6.12
N ARG A 140 -18.78 -8.28 -6.08
CA ARG A 140 -18.22 -9.36 -5.25
C ARG A 140 -16.78 -9.67 -5.66
N ALA A 141 -16.50 -9.78 -6.96
CA ALA A 141 -15.15 -10.03 -7.46
C ALA A 141 -14.17 -8.90 -7.11
N LEU A 142 -14.62 -7.64 -7.08
CA LEU A 142 -13.81 -6.51 -6.62
C LEU A 142 -13.44 -6.67 -5.14
N ILE A 143 -14.41 -6.97 -4.27
CA ILE A 143 -14.20 -7.12 -2.83
C ILE A 143 -13.22 -8.27 -2.55
N GLU A 144 -13.42 -9.42 -3.19
CA GLU A 144 -12.55 -10.59 -3.03
C GLU A 144 -11.10 -10.30 -3.47
N ARG A 145 -10.93 -9.61 -4.59
CA ARG A 145 -9.60 -9.16 -5.05
C ARG A 145 -8.97 -8.17 -4.07
N ALA A 146 -9.74 -7.22 -3.55
CA ALA A 146 -9.25 -6.24 -2.59
C ALA A 146 -8.78 -6.91 -1.29
N ASP A 147 -9.53 -7.89 -0.77
CA ASP A 147 -9.12 -8.66 0.41
C ASP A 147 -7.88 -9.51 0.15
N LYS A 148 -7.78 -10.15 -1.02
CA LYS A 148 -6.57 -10.88 -1.41
C LYS A 148 -5.35 -9.95 -1.48
N ILE A 149 -5.49 -8.78 -2.08
CA ILE A 149 -4.41 -7.77 -2.16
C ILE A 149 -3.96 -7.35 -0.75
N ARG A 150 -4.88 -7.22 0.21
CA ARG A 150 -4.54 -6.92 1.62
C ARG A 150 -3.83 -8.08 2.32
N GLY A 151 -4.25 -9.31 2.03
CA GLY A 151 -3.57 -10.52 2.51
C GLY A 151 -2.14 -10.60 2.00
N ASP A 152 -1.96 -10.46 0.69
CA ASP A 152 -0.66 -10.47 0.01
C ASP A 152 0.25 -9.33 0.49
N GLU A 153 -0.30 -8.13 0.75
CA GLU A 153 0.47 -7.04 1.33
C GLU A 153 0.97 -7.39 2.74
N SER A 154 0.12 -7.96 3.58
CA SER A 154 0.49 -8.34 4.94
C SER A 154 1.64 -9.36 4.90
N GLU A 155 1.51 -10.38 4.07
CA GLU A 155 2.54 -11.40 3.88
C GLU A 155 3.85 -10.82 3.33
N ARG A 156 3.78 -9.92 2.33
CA ARG A 156 4.97 -9.22 1.80
C ARG A 156 5.63 -8.31 2.83
N TYR A 157 4.83 -7.61 3.64
CA TYR A 157 5.34 -6.75 4.70
C TYR A 157 6.07 -7.57 5.76
N PHE A 158 5.44 -8.62 6.28
CA PHE A 158 6.07 -9.51 7.28
C PHE A 158 7.25 -10.30 6.70
N GLY A 159 7.19 -10.72 5.44
CA GLY A 159 8.31 -11.39 4.75
C GLY A 159 9.50 -10.46 4.49
N SER A 160 9.28 -9.15 4.34
CA SER A 160 10.36 -8.16 4.21
C SER A 160 11.06 -7.83 5.54
N LEU A 161 10.42 -8.16 6.67
CA LEU A 161 11.03 -8.10 7.99
C LEU A 161 11.99 -9.30 8.13
N SER A 162 13.22 -9.14 7.65
CA SER A 162 14.30 -10.07 7.97
C SER A 162 14.51 -10.06 9.49
N PHE A 163 14.06 -11.11 10.17
CA PHE A 163 14.51 -11.38 11.53
C PHE A 163 16.02 -11.72 11.46
N PRO A 164 16.86 -11.11 12.31
CA PRO A 164 18.27 -11.48 12.36
C PRO A 164 18.36 -13.00 12.57
N PRO A 165 19.24 -13.72 11.84
CA PRO A 165 19.39 -15.14 12.03
C PRO A 165 19.67 -15.40 13.51
N GLN A 166 18.82 -16.20 14.13
CA GLN A 166 19.05 -16.65 15.50
C GLN A 166 20.38 -17.40 15.46
N ALA A 167 21.40 -16.86 16.14
CA ALA A 167 22.66 -17.55 16.32
C ALA A 167 22.36 -18.80 17.15
N VAL A 168 22.28 -19.95 16.48
CA VAL A 168 22.26 -21.29 17.09
C VAL A 168 23.70 -21.77 17.21
#